data_AF-B8IU76-F1
#
_entry.id   AF-B8IU76-F1
#
_cell.length_a   1.000
_cell.length_b   1.000
_cell.length_c   1.000
_cell.angle_alpha   90.00
_cell.angle_beta   90.00
_cell.angle_gamma   90.00
#
_symmetry.space_group_name_H-M   'P 1'
#
loop_
_entity.id
_entity.type
_entity.pdbx_description
1 polymer ?
#
loop_
_entity_poly.entity_id
_entity_poly.type
_entity_poly.pdbx_seq_one_letter_code
_entity_poly.pdbx_strand_id
1 'polypeptide(L)'
;MPRPYEPHADAIRTAHAIVDDLGHKLAFAARGADPAEIENARHDLVVRIAQAITDAEQAAIERAQDCPRPDSGPGSGMGDPYQLFLRLPSGPP
;
A
#
# COMPACT_ATOMS: atom_id res chain seq x y z
N MET A 1 -8.51 -10.32 9.86
CA MET A 1 -8.20 -10.12 8.43
C MET A 1 -8.12 -8.62 8.18
N PRO A 2 -6.92 -8.02 8.12
CA PRO A 2 -6.77 -6.62 7.75
C PRO A 2 -7.29 -6.42 6.32
N ARG A 3 -8.00 -5.32 6.07
CA ARG A 3 -8.65 -5.12 4.76
C ARG A 3 -7.62 -4.59 3.75
N PRO A 4 -7.69 -5.01 2.46
CA PRO A 4 -6.72 -4.60 1.44
C PRO A 4 -6.60 -3.07 1.22
N TYR A 5 -7.58 -2.26 1.66
CA TYR A 5 -7.59 -0.80 1.53
C TYR A 5 -7.14 -0.04 2.79
N GLU A 6 -6.80 -0.75 3.87
CA GLU A 6 -6.51 -0.16 5.18
C GLU A 6 -5.29 0.79 5.19
N PRO A 7 -4.16 0.49 4.50
CA PRO A 7 -3.02 1.41 4.46
C PRO A 7 -3.33 2.74 3.75
N HIS A 8 -4.10 2.69 2.66
CA HIS A 8 -4.50 3.90 1.95
C HIS A 8 -5.48 4.73 2.79
N ALA A 9 -6.38 4.07 3.52
CA ALA A 9 -7.27 4.75 4.46
C ALA A 9 -6.50 5.40 5.63
N ASP A 10 -5.44 4.77 6.12
CA ASP A 10 -4.55 5.33 7.15
C ASP A 10 -3.77 6.55 6.64
N ALA A 11 -3.27 6.47 5.41
CA ALA A 11 -2.59 7.58 4.74
C ALA A 11 -3.52 8.80 4.59
N ILE A 12 -4.76 8.58 4.13
CA ILE A 12 -5.76 9.65 3.98
C ILE A 12 -6.09 10.28 5.34
N ARG A 13 -6.26 9.47 6.39
CA ARG A 13 -6.50 9.97 7.76
C ARG A 13 -5.34 10.82 8.26
N THR A 14 -4.11 10.36 8.04
CA THR A 14 -2.89 11.08 8.42
C THR A 14 -2.79 12.40 7.67
N ALA A 15 -3.04 12.38 6.35
CA ALA A 15 -3.03 13.59 5.52
C ALA A 15 -4.08 14.61 5.99
N HIS A 16 -5.30 14.18 6.34
CA HIS A 16 -6.32 15.06 6.90
C HIS A 16 -5.86 15.70 8.21
N ALA A 17 -5.29 14.93 9.14
CA ALA A 17 -4.78 15.47 10.40
C ALA A 17 -3.64 16.49 10.20
N ILE A 18 -2.77 16.26 9.21
CA ILE A 18 -1.69 17.19 8.83
C ILE A 18 -2.28 18.49 8.27
N VAL A 19 -3.25 18.39 7.36
CA VAL A 19 -3.93 19.55 6.77
C VAL A 19 -4.67 20.35 7.84
N ASP A 20 -5.32 19.68 8.80
CA ASP A 20 -5.95 20.35 9.92
C ASP A 20 -4.91 21.13 10.75
N ASP A 21 -3.84 20.50 11.24
CA ASP A 21 -2.85 21.21 12.07
C ASP A 21 -2.11 22.33 11.32
N LEU A 22 -1.51 22.00 10.18
CA LEU A 22 -0.64 22.92 9.45
C LEU A 22 -1.45 23.94 8.63
N GLY A 23 -2.67 23.59 8.22
CA GLY A 23 -3.61 24.53 7.63
C GLY A 23 -4.04 25.62 8.60
N HIS A 24 -4.24 25.29 9.89
CA HIS A 24 -4.49 26.30 10.92
C HIS A 24 -3.29 27.24 11.10
N LYS A 25 -2.06 26.70 11.13
CA LYS A 25 -0.84 27.51 11.20
C LYS A 25 -0.69 28.44 10.00
N LEU A 26 -0.93 27.94 8.79
CA LEU A 26 -0.92 28.74 7.57
C LEU A 26 -2.00 29.83 7.60
N ALA A 27 -3.21 29.52 8.06
CA ALA A 27 -4.29 30.49 8.19
C ALA A 27 -3.96 31.57 9.24
N PHE A 28 -3.26 31.23 10.32
CA PHE A 28 -2.77 32.18 11.31
C PHE A 28 -1.70 33.10 10.73
N ALA A 29 -0.69 32.56 10.05
CA ALA A 29 0.33 33.33 9.36
C ALA A 29 -0.27 34.28 8.30
N ALA A 30 -1.25 33.80 7.53
CA ALA A 30 -1.95 34.60 6.53
C ALA A 30 -2.69 35.80 7.14
N ARG A 31 -3.22 35.67 8.36
CA ARG A 31 -3.84 36.79 9.09
C ARG A 31 -2.83 37.81 9.58
N GLY A 32 -1.62 37.35 9.94
CA GLY A 32 -0.49 38.23 10.29
C GLY A 32 0.05 39.03 9.10
N ALA A 33 -0.27 38.60 7.87
CA ALA A 33 0.18 39.19 6.61
C ALA A 33 1.71 39.26 6.46
N ASP A 34 2.43 38.38 7.17
CA ASP A 34 3.88 38.22 7.03
C ASP A 34 4.19 37.21 5.92
N PRO A 35 4.77 37.64 4.78
CA PRO A 35 5.08 36.75 3.66
C PRO A 35 6.06 35.63 4.02
N ALA A 36 7.00 35.86 4.93
CA ALA A 36 8.00 34.87 5.33
C ALA A 36 7.36 33.78 6.20
N GLU A 37 6.49 34.15 7.14
CA GLU A 37 5.74 33.17 7.93
C GLU A 37 4.78 32.34 7.09
N ILE A 38 4.12 32.96 6.10
CA ILE A 38 3.24 32.26 5.15
C ILE A 38 4.02 31.24 4.33
N GLU A 39 5.19 31.63 3.80
CA GLU A 39 6.05 30.72 3.02
C GLU A 39 6.53 29.55 3.89
N ASN A 40 6.99 29.81 5.11
CA ASN A 40 7.43 28.77 6.03
C ASN A 40 6.29 27.80 6.38
N ALA A 41 5.10 28.31 6.73
CA ALA A 41 3.95 27.48 7.03
C ALA A 41 3.48 26.65 5.82
N ARG A 42 3.56 27.22 4.60
CA ARG A 42 3.27 26.49 3.37
C ARG A 42 4.30 25.39 3.13
N HIS A 43 5.58 25.71 3.31
CA HIS A 43 6.68 24.76 3.16
C HIS A 43 6.50 23.57 4.10
N ASP A 44 6.25 23.83 5.38
CA ASP A 44 6.01 22.81 6.40
C ASP A 44 4.82 21.92 6.03
N LEU A 45 3.71 22.52 5.59
CA LEU A 45 2.53 21.78 5.13
C LEU A 45 2.86 20.83 3.99
N VAL A 46 3.54 21.31 2.95
CA VAL A 46 3.90 20.52 1.77
C VAL A 46 4.87 19.39 2.15
N VAL A 47 5.90 19.69 2.92
CA VAL A 47 6.90 18.69 3.35
C VAL A 47 6.25 17.59 4.17
N ARG A 48 5.36 17.94 5.10
CA ARG A 48 4.72 16.95 5.97
C ARG A 48 3.75 16.04 5.21
N ILE A 49 3.02 16.58 4.23
CA ILE A 49 2.18 15.77 3.32
C ILE A 49 3.05 14.84 2.48
N ALA A 50 4.14 15.33 1.90
CA ALA A 50 5.05 14.50 1.11
C ALA A 50 5.64 13.34 1.93
N GLN A 51 6.08 13.61 3.16
CA GLN A 51 6.54 12.58 4.08
C GLN A 51 5.45 11.53 4.36
N ALA A 52 4.22 11.96 4.67
CA ALA A 52 3.13 11.03 4.94
C ALA A 52 2.79 10.12 3.74
N ILE A 53 2.94 10.63 2.52
CA ILE A 53 2.76 9.82 1.30
C ILE A 53 3.89 8.78 1.20
N THR A 54 5.15 9.18 1.33
CA THR A 54 6.29 8.25 1.27
C THR A 54 6.23 7.20 2.40
N ASP A 55 5.84 7.59 3.61
CA ASP A 55 5.66 6.68 4.74
C ASP A 55 4.55 5.65 4.45
N ALA A 56 3.45 6.08 3.83
CA ALA A 56 2.36 5.19 3.43
C ALA A 56 2.77 4.21 2.32
N GLU A 57 3.54 4.67 1.33
CA GLU A 57 4.10 3.82 0.27
C GLU A 57 5.04 2.76 0.87
N GLN A 58 5.92 3.17 1.78
CA GLN A 58 6.86 2.26 2.45
C GLN A 58 6.12 1.22 3.30
N ALA A 59 5.12 1.62 4.08
CA ALA A 59 4.30 0.70 4.87
C ALA A 59 3.54 -0.30 3.99
N ALA A 60 3.08 0.11 2.79
CA ALA A 60 2.43 -0.79 1.85
C ALA A 60 3.42 -1.83 1.27
N ILE A 61 4.66 -1.42 0.98
CA ILE A 61 5.73 -2.32 0.52
C ILE A 61 6.08 -3.35 1.60
N GLU A 62 6.28 -2.91 2.84
CA GLU A 62 6.61 -3.79 3.98
C GLU A 62 5.53 -4.85 4.20
N ARG A 63 4.24 -4.46 4.17
CA ARG A 63 3.13 -5.41 4.26
C ARG A 63 3.06 -6.40 3.10
N ALA A 64 3.44 -5.98 1.88
CA ALA A 64 3.46 -6.87 0.72
C ALA A 64 4.59 -7.92 0.85
N GLN A 65 5.70 -7.56 1.48
CA GLN A 65 6.82 -8.48 1.76
C GLN A 65 6.52 -9.45 2.91
N ASP A 66 5.77 -8.99 3.92
CA ASP A 66 5.31 -9.81 5.06
C ASP A 66 4.18 -10.78 4.70
N CYS A 67 3.56 -10.62 3.53
CA CYS A 67 2.60 -11.60 3.03
C CYS A 67 3.37 -12.89 2.69
N PRO A 68 3.16 -14.00 3.42
CA PRO A 68 3.86 -15.24 3.10
C PRO A 68 3.48 -15.61 1.67
N ARG A 69 4.48 -15.89 0.82
CA ARG A 69 4.22 -16.65 -0.42
C ARG A 69 3.38 -17.86 0.01
N PRO A 70 2.23 -18.13 -0.64
CA PRO A 70 1.50 -19.35 -0.35
C PRO A 70 2.51 -20.47 -0.49
N ASP A 71 2.70 -21.20 0.60
CA ASP A 71 3.61 -22.33 0.70
C ASP A 71 3.40 -23.20 -0.53
N SER A 72 4.35 -23.18 -1.46
CA SER A 72 4.41 -24.15 -2.53
C SER A 72 4.76 -25.48 -1.87
N GLY A 73 3.76 -26.09 -1.24
CA GLY A 73 3.90 -27.41 -0.63
C GLY A 73 4.41 -28.39 -1.71
N PRO A 74 5.40 -29.24 -1.40
CA PRO A 74 5.87 -30.25 -2.33
C PRO A 74 4.83 -31.37 -2.36
N GLY A 75 3.77 -31.22 -3.16
CA GLY A 75 2.76 -32.27 -3.26
C GLY A 75 1.40 -31.78 -3.73
N SER A 76 1.28 -31.47 -5.01
CA SER A 76 0.03 -31.76 -5.69
C SER A 76 0.37 -32.19 -7.11
N GLY A 77 0.46 -33.51 -7.27
CA GLY A 77 0.56 -34.15 -8.57
C GLY A 77 -0.62 -33.71 -9.41
N MET A 78 -0.37 -32.73 -10.28
CA MET A 78 -1.21 -32.54 -11.45
C MET A 78 -0.87 -33.71 -12.36
N GLY A 79 -1.65 -34.78 -12.20
CA GLY A 79 -1.74 -35.82 -13.21
C GLY A 79 -1.96 -35.11 -14.53
N ASP A 80 -0.97 -35.24 -15.40
CA ASP A 80 -0.97 -34.72 -16.74
C ASP A 80 -2.30 -35.13 -17.42
N PRO A 81 -3.18 -34.20 -17.81
CA PRO A 81 -4.44 -34.55 -18.45
C PRO A 81 -4.24 -35.25 -19.80
N TYR A 82 -3.00 -35.31 -20.31
CA TYR A 82 -2.65 -36.01 -21.55
C TYR A 82 -2.18 -37.46 -21.33
N GLN A 83 -1.96 -37.92 -20.10
CA GLN A 83 -1.57 -39.32 -19.83
C GLN A 83 -2.74 -40.31 -19.88
N LEU A 84 -3.99 -39.84 -20.02
CA LEU A 84 -5.17 -40.72 -20.09
C LEU A 84 -5.38 -41.35 -21.49
N PHE A 85 -4.66 -40.90 -22.53
CA PHE A 85 -4.93 -41.31 -23.92
C PHE A 85 -3.97 -42.36 -24.51
N LEU A 86 -2.94 -42.81 -23.76
CA LEU A 86 -1.95 -43.78 -24.27
C LEU A 86 -1.87 -45.09 -23.48
N ARG A 87 -3.00 -45.55 -22.92
CA ARG A 87 -3.10 -46.92 -22.39
C ARG A 87 -4.10 -47.74 -23.19
N LEU A 88 -3.73 -48.06 -24.44
CA LEU A 88 -4.32 -49.20 -25.14
C LEU A 88 -3.97 -50.48 -24.34
N PRO A 89 -4.95 -51.28 -23.90
CA PRO A 89 -4.68 -52.62 -23.43
C PRO A 89 -4.41 -53.54 -24.63
N SER A 90 -3.25 -54.19 -24.58
CA SER A 90 -2.84 -55.27 -25.47
C SER A 90 -3.72 -56.53 -25.26
N GLY A 91 -4.45 -56.93 -26.31
CA GLY A 91 -4.90 -58.32 -26.62
C GLY A 91 -6.09 -58.91 -25.83
N PRO A 92 -6.50 -60.17 -26.10
CA PRO A 92 -6.74 -60.87 -27.37
C PRO A 92 -8.16 -61.49 -27.41
N PRO A 93 -8.51 -62.34 -28.39
CA PRO A 93 -8.76 -63.75 -28.00
C PRO A 93 -7.98 -64.78 -28.82
#